data_AF-A0A519RJR7-F1
#
_entry.id   AF-A0A519RJR7-F1
#
_cell.length_a   1.000
_cell.length_b   1.000
_cell.length_c   1.000
_cell.angle_alpha   90.00
_cell.angle_beta   90.00
_cell.angle_gamma   90.00
#
_symmetry.space_group_name_H-M   'P 1'
#
loop_
_entity.id
_entity.type
_entity.pdbx_description
1 polymer ?
#
loop_
_entity_poly.entity_id
_entity_poly.type
_entity_poly.pdbx_seq_one_letter_code
_entity_poly.pdbx_strand_id
1 'polypeptide(L)' 'MKKLLIPVLFLSGFVLLYEQSKDKPNIFIITGAIVVFMFGLMKLNTKIPHKNNDKDQNDVQ' A
#
# COMPACT_ATOMS: atom_id res chain seq x y z
N MET A 1 -7.05 -16.41 -0.01
CA MET A 1 -6.90 -15.72 -1.32
C MET A 1 -6.25 -14.34 -1.16
N LYS A 2 -4.94 -14.27 -0.84
CA LYS A 2 -4.23 -13.02 -0.46
C LYS A 2 -3.47 -12.33 -1.62
N LYS A 3 -3.63 -12.81 -2.87
CA LYS A 3 -2.89 -12.34 -4.04
C LYS A 3 -3.56 -11.19 -4.79
N LEU A 4 -4.84 -10.90 -4.51
CA LEU A 4 -5.60 -9.82 -5.17
C LEU A 4 -5.19 -8.42 -4.69
N LEU A 5 -4.44 -8.32 -3.59
CA LEU A 5 -3.97 -7.04 -3.03
C LEU A 5 -3.07 -6.27 -3.99
N ILE A 6 -2.18 -6.98 -4.68
CA ILE A 6 -1.21 -6.39 -5.62
C ILE A 6 -1.94 -5.86 -6.87
N PRO A 7 -2.79 -6.65 -7.56
CA PRO A 7 -3.60 -6.15 -8.67
C PRO A 7 -4.48 -4.95 -8.28
N VAL A 8 -5.12 -5.00 -7.11
CA VAL A 8 -5.97 -3.90 -6.62
C VAL A 8 -5.15 -2.63 -6.35
N LEU A 9 -3.95 -2.77 -5.79
CA LEU A 9 -3.05 -1.64 -5.56
C LEU A 9 -2.59 -1.00 -6.87
N PHE A 10 -2.21 -1.81 -7.86
CA PHE A 10 -1.87 -1.32 -9.19
C PHE A 10 -3.05 -0.60 -9.83
N LEU A 11 -4.25 -1.20 -9.80
CA LEU A 11 -5.46 -0.59 -10.35
C LEU A 11 -5.74 0.78 -9.70
N SER A 12 -5.64 0.86 -8.37
CA SER A 12 -5.82 2.10 -7.62
C SER A 12 -4.76 3.14 -7.97
N GLY A 13 -3.51 2.73 -8.17
CA GLY A 13 -2.42 3.61 -8.61
C GLY A 13 -2.64 4.17 -10.01
N PHE A 14 -3.08 3.34 -10.96
CA PHE A 14 -3.43 3.79 -12.31
C PHE A 14 -4.60 4.78 -12.31
N VAL A 15 -5.65 4.51 -11.53
CA VAL A 15 -6.78 5.43 -11.40
C VAL A 15 -6.35 6.76 -10.78
N LEU A 16 -5.51 6.71 -9.74
CA LEU A 16 -4.97 7.91 -9.10
C LEU A 16 -4.16 8.77 -10.08
N LEU A 17 -3.23 8.15 -10.81
CA LEU A 17 -2.39 8.83 -11.81
C LEU A 17 -3.22 9.38 -12.97
N TYR A 18 -4.21 8.62 -13.45
CA TYR A 18 -5.10 9.05 -14.53
C TYR A 18 -5.94 10.25 -14.12
N GLU A 19 -6.54 10.22 -12.92
CA GLU A 19 -7.41 11.30 -12.46
C GLU A 19 -6.62 12.56 -12.09
N GLN A 20 -5.38 12.41 -11.60
CA GLN A 20 -4.47 13.51 -11.29
C GLN A 20 -3.88 14.18 -12.54
N SER A 21 -3.79 13.46 -13.67
CA SER A 21 -3.28 13.97 -14.95
C SER A 21 -4.30 14.78 -15.75
N LYS A 22 -5.58 14.79 -15.35
CA LYS A 22 -6.63 15.58 -16.01
C LYS A 22 -6.55 17.05 -15.63
N ASP A 23 -6.90 17.94 -16.56
CA ASP A 23 -7.00 19.39 -16.32
C ASP A 23 -8.03 19.77 -15.24
N LYS A 24 -9.06 18.94 -15.05
CA LYS A 24 -10.05 19.06 -13.99
C LYS A 24 -10.08 17.80 -13.15
N PRO A 25 -9.14 17.66 -12.21
CA PRO A 25 -9.09 16.50 -11.34
C PRO A 25 -10.32 16.47 -10.43
N ASN A 26 -10.99 15.32 -10.34
CA ASN A 26 -12.11 15.15 -9.42
C ASN A 26 -11.59 14.79 -8.02
N ILE A 27 -11.64 15.77 -7.12
CA ILE A 27 -11.13 15.66 -5.74
C ILE A 27 -11.76 14.48 -4.99
N PHE A 28 -13.04 14.17 -5.24
CA PHE A 28 -13.71 13.04 -4.60
C PHE A 28 -13.11 11.69 -5.03
N ILE A 29 -12.81 11.54 -6.32
CA ILE A 29 -12.21 10.31 -6.88
C ILE A 29 -10.77 10.15 -6.40
N ILE A 30 -9.99 11.23 -6.43
CA ILE A 30 -8.60 11.23 -5.94
C ILE A 30 -8.55 10.88 -4.45
N THR A 31 -9.41 11.49 -3.63
CA THR A 31 -9.47 11.22 -2.19
C THR A 31 -9.79 9.74 -1.92
N GLY A 32 -10.78 9.18 -2.62
CA GLY A 32 -11.11 7.76 -2.51
C GLY A 32 -9.95 6.85 -2.95
N ALA A 33 -9.30 7.17 -4.07
CA ALA A 33 -8.16 6.41 -4.60
C ALA A 33 -6.94 6.46 -3.65
N ILE A 34 -6.65 7.61 -3.05
CA ILE A 34 -5.57 7.75 -2.05
C ILE A 34 -5.85 6.88 -0.83
N VAL A 35 -7.05 6.92 -0.28
CA VAL A 35 -7.39 6.14 0.92
C VAL A 35 -7.23 4.63 0.65
N VAL A 36 -7.72 4.15 -0.49
CA VAL A 36 -7.58 2.75 -0.91
C VAL A 36 -6.12 2.39 -1.17
N PHE A 37 -5.37 3.27 -1.84
CA PHE A 37 -3.96 3.07 -2.13
C PHE A 37 -3.12 3.01 -0.85
N MET A 38 -3.35 3.93 0.09
CA MET A 38 -2.69 3.98 1.40
C MET A 38 -2.97 2.72 2.21
N PHE A 39 -4.22 2.24 2.20
CA PHE A 39 -4.59 0.99 2.86
C PHE A 39 -3.92 -0.22 2.20
N GLY A 40 -3.82 -0.23 0.87
CA GLY A 40 -3.14 -1.27 0.10
C GLY A 40 -1.63 -1.31 0.36
N LEU A 41 -0.98 -0.14 0.44
CA LEU A 41 0.42 0.00 0.82
C LEU A 41 0.67 -0.48 2.25
N MET A 42 -0.17 -0.12 3.21
CA MET A 42 -0.06 -0.58 4.59
C MET A 42 -0.17 -2.11 4.68
N LYS A 43 -1.12 -2.70 3.95
CA LYS A 43 -1.27 -4.16 3.85
C LYS A 43 -0.09 -4.82 3.13
N LEU A 44 0.57 -4.15 2.19
CA LEU A 44 1.79 -4.63 1.53
C LEU A 44 2.99 -4.58 2.48
N ASN A 45 3.14 -3.49 3.24
CA ASN A 45 4.20 -3.34 4.24
C ASN A 45 4.15 -4.43 5.33
N THR A 46 2.96 -4.85 5.77
CA THR A 46 2.84 -5.99 6.72
C THR A 46 3.32 -7.34 6.17
N LYS A 47 3.47 -7.46 4.83
CA LYS A 47 4.02 -8.66 4.17
C LYS A 47 5.52 -8.56 3.92
N ILE A 48 6.10 -7.37 3.96
CA ILE A 48 7.56 -7.23 4.02
C ILE A 48 7.92 -7.67 5.44
N PRO A 49 8.63 -8.80 5.62
CA PRO A 49 9.00 -9.23 6.95
C PRO A 49 9.81 -8.09 7.57
N HIS A 50 9.23 -7.43 8.58
CA HIS A 50 10.00 -6.60 9.47
C HIS A 50 11.09 -7.52 9.98
N LYS A 51 12.35 -7.15 9.74
CA LYS A 51 13.48 -7.75 10.44
C LYS A 51 13.32 -7.34 11.91
N ASN A 52 12.35 -7.94 12.60
CA ASN A 52 12.45 -8.11 14.02
C ASN A 52 13.61 -9.07 14.16
N ASN A 53 14.74 -8.53 14.55
CA ASN A 53 15.84 -9.33 15.03
C ASN A 53 15.33 -10.02 16.31
N ASP A 54 14.60 -11.12 16.17
CA ASP A 54 14.33 -12.07 17.27
C ASP A 54 15.62 -12.87 17.56
N LYS A 55 16.72 -12.16 17.80
CA LYS A 55 18.05 -12.68 18.13
C LYS A 55 18.81 -11.72 19.05
N ASP A 56 18.21 -11.39 20.19
CA ASP A 56 18.93 -10.76 21.30
C ASP A 56 18.38 -11.21 22.67
N GLN A 57 17.98 -12.49 22.76
CA GLN A 57 17.56 -13.11 24.04
C GLN A 57 18.29 -14.42 24.36
N ASN A 58 19.40 -14.73 23.70
CA ASN A 58 20.28 -15.83 24.11
C ASN A 58 21.73 -15.40 23.86
N ASP A 59 22.61 -15.68 24.81
CA ASP A 59 24.07 -15.47 24.79
C ASP A 59 24.61 -14.25 25.58
N VAL A 60 24.26 -14.18 26.87
CA VAL A 60 25.27 -13.87 27.91
C VAL A 60 25.14 -14.88 29.05
N GLN A 61 25.91 -15.96 28.96
CA GLN A 61 26.24 -16.89 30.05
C GLN A 61 27.65 -16.57 30.55
#